data_AF-A0A920P6Y1-F1
#
_entry.id   AF-A0A920P6Y1-F1
#
_cell.length_a   1.000
_cell.length_b   1.000
_cell.length_c   1.000
_cell.angle_alpha   90.00
_cell.angle_beta   90.00
_cell.angle_gamma   90.00
#
_symmetry.space_group_name_H-M   'P 1'
#
loop_
_entity.id
_entity.type
_entity.pdbx_description
1 polymer ?
#
loop_
_entity_poly.entity_id
_entity_poly.type
_entity_poly.pdbx_seq_one_letter_code
_entity_poly.pdbx_strand_id
1 'polypeptide(L)'
;MKAHGGNFWSEVKRRIMLGTYVLSSGYYDAYYGTAQRTRASIAHDFKTAFSEVDVLFTPTSPTPAFPLGERVLDPVAMYLSDVFTVTANLAGIPGLSVP
;
A
#
# COMPACT_ATOMS: atom_id res chain seq x y z
N MET A 1 16.09 10.47 -21.38
CA MET A 1 14.79 11.10 -21.06
C MET A 1 14.96 11.97 -19.83
N LYS A 2 14.79 13.29 -19.93
CA LYS A 2 14.75 14.19 -18.76
C LYS A 2 13.39 14.02 -18.08
N ALA A 3 13.37 13.55 -16.83
CA ALA A 3 12.16 13.65 -16.02
C ALA A 3 11.83 15.14 -15.84
N HIS A 4 10.56 15.52 -16.06
CA HIS A 4 10.03 16.87 -15.85
C HIS A 4 9.94 17.16 -14.35
N GLY A 5 11.08 17.17 -13.65
CA GLY A 5 11.17 17.01 -12.18
C GLY A 5 11.38 18.30 -11.38
N GLY A 6 11.29 19.47 -12.00
CA GLY A 6 11.54 20.75 -11.32
C GLY A 6 10.63 21.00 -10.11
N ASN A 7 9.40 20.48 -10.13
CA ASN A 7 8.33 20.89 -9.22
C ASN A 7 7.74 19.77 -8.33
N PHE A 8 8.28 18.54 -8.35
CA PHE A 8 7.76 17.46 -7.49
C PHE A 8 8.47 17.39 -6.14
N TRP A 9 7.69 17.20 -5.07
CA TRP A 9 8.16 16.90 -3.72
C TRP A 9 8.92 15.56 -3.66
N SER A 10 9.74 15.39 -2.63
CA SER A 10 10.64 14.23 -2.47
C SER A 10 9.90 12.89 -2.49
N GLU A 11 8.76 12.78 -1.81
CA GLU A 11 7.97 11.55 -1.77
C GLU A 11 7.39 11.18 -3.14
N VAL A 12 6.91 12.17 -3.90
CA VAL A 12 6.39 11.96 -5.25
C VAL A 12 7.50 11.43 -6.16
N LYS A 13 8.68 12.06 -6.11
CA LYS A 13 9.86 11.59 -6.87
C LYS A 13 10.24 10.16 -6.48
N ARG A 14 10.23 9.83 -5.19
CA ARG A 14 10.55 8.47 -4.69
C ARG A 14 9.62 7.42 -5.28
N ARG A 15 8.31 7.65 -5.28
CA ARG A 15 7.31 6.72 -5.85
C ARG A 15 7.43 6.57 -7.36
N ILE A 16 7.69 7.66 -8.09
CA ILE A 16 7.90 7.59 -9.55
C ILE A 16 9.15 6.77 -9.87
N MET A 17 10.27 7.02 -9.17
CA MET A 17 11.51 6.28 -9.38
C MET A 17 11.34 4.78 -9.07
N LEU A 18 10.72 4.45 -7.92
CA LEU A 18 10.43 3.06 -7.54
C LEU A 18 9.51 2.40 -8.57
N GLY A 19 8.41 3.06 -8.96
CA GLY A 19 7.46 2.57 -9.95
C GLY A 19 8.12 2.30 -11.30
N THR A 20 8.98 3.22 -11.75
CA THR A 20 9.75 3.05 -13.00
C THR A 20 10.70 1.85 -12.89
N TYR A 21 11.36 1.67 -11.74
CA TYR A 21 12.28 0.56 -11.52
C TYR A 21 11.57 -0.79 -11.52
N VAL A 22 10.48 -0.95 -10.76
CA VAL A 22 9.75 -2.23 -10.65
C VAL A 22 9.07 -2.65 -11.96
N LEU A 23 8.85 -1.71 -12.88
CA LEU A 23 8.29 -1.98 -14.22
C LEU A 23 9.38 -2.18 -15.28
N SER A 24 10.64 -1.96 -14.97
CA SER A 24 11.73 -2.07 -15.94
C SER A 24 11.99 -3.54 -16.35
N SER A 25 12.48 -3.72 -17.58
CA SER A 25 12.79 -5.05 -18.12
C SER A 25 13.86 -5.74 -17.28
N GLY A 26 13.62 -7.01 -16.92
CA GLY A 26 14.49 -7.79 -16.02
C GLY A 26 14.07 -7.75 -14.55
N TYR A 27 13.26 -6.76 -14.13
CA TYR A 27 12.77 -6.63 -12.76
C TYR A 27 11.25 -6.79 -12.63
N TYR A 28 10.51 -6.68 -13.74
CA TYR A 28 9.05 -6.79 -13.77
C TYR A 28 8.52 -8.03 -13.05
N ASP A 29 8.95 -9.23 -13.45
CA ASP A 29 8.41 -10.47 -12.88
C ASP A 29 8.74 -10.65 -11.40
N ALA A 30 9.94 -10.21 -10.99
CA ALA A 30 10.41 -10.30 -9.62
C ALA A 30 9.63 -9.38 -8.67
N TYR A 31 9.28 -8.17 -9.12
CA TYR A 31 8.59 -7.18 -8.30
C TYR A 31 7.11 -7.03 -8.66
N TYR A 32 6.78 -6.44 -9.81
CA TYR A 32 5.40 -6.15 -10.17
C TYR A 32 4.58 -7.42 -10.42
N GLY A 33 5.12 -8.39 -11.14
CA GLY A 33 4.48 -9.68 -11.38
C GLY A 33 4.21 -10.43 -10.07
N THR A 34 5.20 -10.48 -9.17
CA THR A 34 5.02 -11.05 -7.82
C THR A 34 3.95 -10.31 -7.03
N ALA A 35 3.97 -8.97 -7.02
CA ALA A 35 2.98 -8.17 -6.30
C ALA A 35 1.55 -8.42 -6.82
N GLN A 36 1.35 -8.59 -8.13
CA GLN A 36 0.03 -8.94 -8.69
C GLN A 36 -0.44 -10.34 -8.25
N ARG A 37 0.47 -11.32 -8.17
CA ARG A 37 0.13 -12.64 -7.62
C ARG A 37 -0.24 -12.55 -6.14
N THR A 38 0.52 -11.82 -5.33
CA THR A 38 0.20 -11.57 -3.92
C THR A 38 -1.16 -10.88 -3.77
N ARG A 39 -1.47 -9.89 -4.62
CA ARG A 39 -2.80 -9.25 -4.65
C ARG A 39 -3.91 -10.26 -4.90
N ALA A 40 -3.73 -11.18 -5.85
CA ALA A 40 -4.72 -12.22 -6.14
C ALA A 40 -4.91 -13.17 -4.94
N SER A 41 -3.82 -13.53 -4.25
CA SER A 41 -3.89 -14.33 -3.00
C SER A 41 -4.66 -13.60 -1.90
N ILE A 42 -4.37 -12.32 -1.65
CA ILE A 42 -5.10 -11.51 -0.66
C ILE A 42 -6.61 -11.48 -0.98
N ALA A 43 -6.97 -11.24 -2.23
CA ALA A 43 -8.37 -11.23 -2.65
C ALA A 43 -9.06 -12.60 -2.43
N HIS A 44 -8.34 -13.69 -2.66
CA HIS A 44 -8.83 -15.04 -2.38
C HIS A 44 -9.05 -15.26 -0.87
N ASP A 45 -8.12 -14.85 -0.02
CA ASP A 45 -8.23 -14.99 1.43
C ASP A 45 -9.46 -14.27 1.98
N PHE A 46 -9.73 -13.05 1.52
CA PHE A 46 -10.97 -12.34 1.87
C PHE A 46 -12.22 -13.07 1.40
N LYS A 47 -12.24 -13.57 0.16
CA LYS A 47 -13.39 -14.33 -0.37
C LYS A 47 -13.68 -15.57 0.48
N THR A 48 -12.64 -16.28 0.91
CA THR A 48 -12.76 -17.44 1.78
C THR A 48 -13.27 -17.03 3.15
N ALA A 49 -12.71 -15.98 3.77
CA ALA A 49 -13.17 -15.48 5.06
C ALA A 49 -14.66 -15.08 5.03
N PHE A 50 -15.10 -14.35 4.01
CA PHE A 50 -16.50 -13.94 3.84
C PHE A 50 -17.47 -15.10 3.55
N SER A 51 -16.97 -16.33 3.33
CA SER A 51 -17.84 -17.51 3.30
C SER A 51 -18.30 -17.96 4.69
N GLU A 52 -17.60 -17.50 5.74
CA GLU A 52 -17.85 -17.88 7.13
C GLU A 52 -18.36 -16.69 7.97
N VAL A 53 -18.15 -15.44 7.51
CA VAL A 53 -18.54 -14.24 8.24
C VAL A 53 -19.18 -13.19 7.33
N ASP A 54 -20.06 -12.36 7.88
CA ASP A 54 -20.66 -11.23 7.16
C ASP A 54 -19.75 -10.00 7.12
N VAL A 55 -18.93 -9.81 8.17
CA VAL A 55 -18.08 -8.63 8.36
C VAL A 55 -16.76 -9.04 9.02
N LEU A 56 -15.67 -8.37 8.62
CA LEU A 56 -14.37 -8.42 9.28
C LEU A 56 -14.10 -7.07 9.95
N PHE A 57 -13.56 -7.08 11.17
CA PHE A 57 -13.18 -5.87 11.88
C PHE A 57 -11.71 -5.92 12.29
N THR A 58 -11.03 -4.78 12.15
CA THR A 58 -9.64 -4.59 12.58
C THR A 58 -9.49 -3.15 13.10
N PRO A 59 -8.47 -2.85 13.92
CA PRO A 59 -8.08 -1.47 14.14
C PRO A 59 -7.80 -0.78 12.80
N THR A 60 -8.31 0.44 12.60
CA THR A 60 -8.03 1.18 11.36
C THR A 60 -6.56 1.58 11.26
N SER A 61 -5.92 1.91 12.39
CA SER A 61 -4.52 2.31 12.46
C SER A 61 -3.81 1.56 13.60
N PRO A 62 -2.52 1.19 13.44
CA PRO A 62 -1.76 0.53 14.50
C PRO A 62 -1.45 1.45 15.69
N THR A 63 -1.48 2.77 15.49
CA THR A 63 -1.25 3.76 16.54
C THR A 63 -2.26 4.91 16.45
N PRO A 64 -2.48 5.67 17.53
CA PRO A 64 -3.13 6.98 17.45
C PRO A 64 -2.38 7.95 16.53
N ALA A 65 -2.98 9.12 16.29
CA ALA A 65 -2.34 10.19 15.55
C ALA A 65 -0.99 10.57 16.17
N PHE A 66 0.05 10.63 15.34
CA PHE A 66 1.40 11.03 15.75
C PHE A 66 1.65 12.52 15.44
N PRO A 67 2.53 13.20 16.21
CA PRO A 67 2.97 14.56 15.97
C PRO A 67 3.40 14.88 14.53
N LEU A 68 3.16 16.12 14.12
CA LEU A 68 3.64 16.64 12.84
C LEU A 68 5.17 16.56 12.76
N GLY A 69 5.68 16.09 11.63
CA GLY A 69 7.12 15.97 11.38
C GLY A 69 7.75 14.66 11.85
N GLU A 70 7.13 13.93 12.78
CA GLU A 70 7.75 12.76 13.45
C GLU A 70 8.22 11.68 12.48
N ARG A 71 7.41 11.37 11.46
CA ARG A 71 7.69 10.29 10.48
C ARG A 71 8.10 10.80 9.10
N VAL A 72 8.37 12.11 8.94
CA VAL A 72 8.65 12.71 7.61
C VAL A 72 10.00 12.25 7.04
N LEU A 73 10.97 11.98 7.91
CA LEU A 73 12.31 11.53 7.52
C LEU A 73 12.43 10.00 7.41
N ASP A 74 11.43 9.26 7.86
CA ASP A 74 11.36 7.80 7.78
C ASP A 74 10.13 7.36 6.96
N PRO A 75 10.28 7.21 5.63
CA PRO A 75 9.20 6.78 4.77
C PRO A 75 8.63 5.40 5.14
N VAL A 76 9.44 4.50 5.68
CA VAL A 76 9.00 3.15 6.04
C VAL A 76 8.08 3.21 7.25
N ALA A 77 8.46 3.97 8.29
CA ALA A 77 7.59 4.22 9.43
C ALA A 77 6.28 4.90 9.02
N MET A 78 6.31 5.80 8.03
CA MET A 78 5.09 6.40 7.48
C MET A 78 4.19 5.35 6.80
N TYR A 79 4.75 4.48 5.95
CA TYR A 79 3.96 3.48 5.20
C TYR A 79 3.33 2.41 6.09
N LEU A 80 3.96 2.07 7.22
CA LEU A 80 3.39 1.12 8.18
C LEU A 80 2.10 1.62 8.85
N SER A 81 1.78 2.91 8.74
CA SER A 81 0.51 3.45 9.23
C SER A 81 -0.71 2.83 8.52
N ASP A 82 -0.55 2.37 7.26
CA ASP A 82 -1.61 1.82 6.43
C ASP A 82 -1.69 0.28 6.46
N VAL A 83 -1.01 -0.37 7.41
CA VAL A 83 -0.88 -1.84 7.46
C VAL A 83 -2.22 -2.58 7.50
N PHE A 84 -3.23 -2.01 8.17
CA PHE A 84 -4.56 -2.60 8.29
C PHE A 84 -5.56 -2.12 7.22
N THR A 85 -5.23 -1.10 6.45
CA THR A 85 -6.15 -0.50 5.47
C THR A 85 -5.84 -0.94 4.04
N VAL A 86 -4.57 -1.13 3.69
CA VAL A 86 -4.15 -1.44 2.31
C VAL A 86 -4.70 -2.77 1.80
N THR A 87 -4.95 -3.73 2.68
CA THR A 87 -5.45 -5.07 2.31
C THR A 87 -6.86 -4.99 1.70
N ALA A 88 -7.72 -4.10 2.20
CA ALA A 88 -9.05 -3.86 1.64
C ALA A 88 -8.97 -3.31 0.20
N ASN A 89 -8.07 -2.35 -0.06
CA ASN A 89 -7.84 -1.79 -1.39
C ASN A 89 -7.33 -2.87 -2.38
N LEU A 90 -6.43 -3.73 -1.92
CA LEU A 90 -5.86 -4.81 -2.74
C LEU A 90 -6.92 -5.86 -3.10
N ALA A 91 -7.75 -6.24 -2.13
CA ALA A 91 -8.87 -7.16 -2.31
C ALA A 91 -10.05 -6.55 -3.10
N GLY A 92 -10.13 -5.21 -3.18
CA GLY A 92 -11.21 -4.50 -3.88
C GLY A 92 -12.54 -4.54 -3.13
N ILE A 93 -12.50 -4.54 -1.80
CA ILE A 93 -13.68 -4.60 -0.93
C ILE A 93 -13.94 -3.24 -0.26
N PRO A 94 -15.19 -2.93 0.14
CA PRO A 94 -15.48 -1.73 0.91
C PRO A 94 -14.90 -1.81 2.32
N GLY A 95 -14.60 -0.63 2.91
CA GLY A 95 -14.17 -0.49 4.30
C GLY A 95 -14.79 0.75 4.94
N LEU A 96 -15.03 0.67 6.26
CA LEU A 96 -15.59 1.75 7.07
C LEU A 96 -14.74 1.92 8.33
N SER A 97 -14.46 3.16 8.74
CA SER A 97 -13.85 3.49 10.02
C SER A 97 -14.84 4.26 10.87
N VAL A 98 -14.99 3.83 12.14
CA VAL A 98 -15.87 4.45 13.13
C VAL A 98 -15.07 4.75 14.40
N PRO A 99 -15.33 5.87 15.11
CA PRO A 99 -14.65 6.22 16.36
C PRO A 99 -14.96 5.29 17.52
#